data_AF-A0A7V6D1J9-F1
#
_entry.id   AF-A0A7V6D1J9-F1
#
_cell.length_a   1.000
_cell.length_b   1.000
_cell.length_c   1.000
_cell.angle_alpha   90.00
_cell.angle_beta   90.00
_cell.angle_gamma   90.00
#
_symmetry.space_group_name_H-M   'P 1'
#
loop_
_entity.id
_entity.type
_entity.pdbx_description
1 polymer ?
#
loop_
_entity_poly.entity_id
_entity_poly.type
_entity_poly.pdbx_seq_one_letter_code
_entity_poly.pdbx_strand_id
1 'polypeptide(L)'
;MTEVAAIVLAWLLTAFSCVAIGRLVLKLTAPEDIAEEAPVCFVVGAAGLSLLMFALCSLRLVHMPVLVGLACGVLVTGWRLGWRRLRWWLGPQLPKPLKWTTGVVGLAFCLLYLSQALGPEMSPDGSTYHLGLVGRYWREHGFTRITTHMYANLSQGVELVYLFAYAFGRHSAAAMVHFTFLLATVGTMLAYGRRFGLGPVAVAGAILFFASPVTGMDGTTAYNDVAVAAILFVLFYLVEAWRSEASGKLLVPVGILAGYAYAAKYT
;
A
#
# COMPACT_ATOMS: atom_id res chain seq x y z
N MET A 1 -12.04 11.22 20.91
CA MET A 1 -10.56 11.17 20.86
C MET A 1 -10.01 9.75 20.77
N THR A 2 -10.65 8.75 21.39
CA THR A 2 -10.22 7.33 21.35
C THR A 2 -10.31 6.70 19.96
N GLU A 3 -11.34 7.03 19.17
CA GLU A 3 -11.55 6.42 17.84
C GLU A 3 -10.51 6.85 16.81
N VAL A 4 -10.20 8.16 16.72
CA VAL A 4 -9.18 8.68 15.80
C VAL A 4 -7.81 8.07 16.11
N ALA A 5 -7.47 7.91 17.39
CA ALA A 5 -6.22 7.27 17.79
C ALA A 5 -6.16 5.80 17.34
N ALA A 6 -7.27 5.06 17.44
CA ALA A 6 -7.34 3.68 16.96
C ALA A 6 -7.21 3.60 15.42
N ILE A 7 -7.86 4.51 14.68
CA ILE A 7 -7.75 4.59 13.21
C ILE A 7 -6.29 4.85 12.80
N VAL A 8 -5.65 5.87 13.39
CA VAL A 8 -4.27 6.22 13.09
C VAL A 8 -3.30 5.11 13.48
N LEU A 9 -3.49 4.48 14.64
CA LEU A 9 -2.67 3.35 15.07
C LEU A 9 -2.79 2.18 14.10
N ALA A 10 -4.01 1.80 13.71
CA ALA A 10 -4.28 0.72 12.77
C ALA A 10 -3.66 0.99 11.40
N TRP A 11 -3.82 2.21 10.90
CA TRP A 11 -3.22 2.68 9.66
C TRP A 11 -1.70 2.56 9.69
N LEU A 12 -1.05 3.20 10.66
CA LEU A 12 0.41 3.20 10.78
C LEU A 12 0.94 1.78 10.95
N LEU A 13 0.30 0.98 11.80
CA LEU A 13 0.69 -0.41 12.02
C LEU A 13 0.64 -1.22 10.72
N THR A 14 -0.42 -1.04 9.92
CA THR A 14 -0.55 -1.71 8.61
C THR A 14 0.52 -1.25 7.63
N ALA A 15 0.74 0.07 7.51
CA ALA A 15 1.75 0.64 6.62
C ALA A 15 3.17 0.17 6.98
N PHE A 16 3.52 0.19 8.28
CA PHE A 16 4.81 -0.30 8.75
C PHE A 16 4.95 -1.82 8.64
N SER A 17 3.84 -2.58 8.73
CA SER A 17 3.82 -4.02 8.44
C SER A 17 4.19 -4.31 7.01
N CYS A 18 3.53 -3.64 6.07
CA CYS A 18 3.89 -3.73 4.66
C CYS A 18 5.37 -3.37 4.47
N VAL A 19 5.81 -2.20 4.93
CA VAL A 19 7.21 -1.76 4.74
C VAL A 19 8.23 -2.75 5.32
N ALA A 20 7.99 -3.32 6.50
CA ALA A 20 8.89 -4.31 7.10
C ALA A 20 8.97 -5.60 6.28
N ILE A 21 7.82 -6.13 5.86
CA ILE A 21 7.73 -7.36 5.05
C ILE A 21 8.40 -7.13 3.70
N GLY A 22 8.07 -6.06 2.99
CA GLY A 22 8.62 -5.79 1.67
C GLY A 22 10.12 -5.51 1.73
N ARG A 23 10.60 -4.84 2.78
CA ARG A 23 12.04 -4.66 2.98
C ARG A 23 12.77 -5.97 3.23
N LEU A 24 12.17 -6.90 3.97
CA LEU A 24 12.74 -8.24 4.17
C LEU A 24 12.90 -8.95 2.81
N VAL A 25 11.85 -8.93 1.99
CA VAL A 25 11.86 -9.52 0.64
C VAL A 25 12.92 -8.85 -0.23
N LEU A 26 12.92 -7.52 -0.31
CA LEU A 26 13.80 -6.77 -1.20
C LEU A 26 15.27 -6.84 -0.78
N LYS A 27 15.59 -6.87 0.52
CA LYS A 27 16.98 -7.10 0.96
C LYS A 27 17.57 -8.43 0.50
N LEU A 28 16.72 -9.43 0.28
CA LEU A 28 17.13 -10.76 -0.20
C LEU A 28 17.14 -10.86 -1.72
N THR A 29 16.39 -10.00 -2.41
CA THR A 29 16.02 -10.20 -3.83
C THR A 29 16.30 -8.99 -4.73
N ALA A 30 16.67 -7.85 -4.18
CA ALA A 30 16.91 -6.63 -4.94
C ALA A 30 18.20 -5.94 -4.47
N PRO A 31 18.78 -5.06 -5.32
CA PRO A 31 19.83 -4.13 -4.90
C PRO A 31 19.43 -3.29 -3.70
N GLU A 32 20.43 -2.85 -2.93
CA GLU A 32 20.20 -2.11 -1.68
C GLU A 32 19.48 -0.78 -1.93
N ASP A 33 19.76 -0.07 -3.03
CA ASP A 33 19.12 1.20 -3.32
C ASP A 33 17.61 1.05 -3.54
N ILE A 34 17.16 -0.04 -4.20
CA ILE A 34 15.73 -0.38 -4.35
C ILE A 34 15.13 -0.83 -3.02
N ALA A 35 15.87 -1.66 -2.26
CA ALA A 35 15.44 -2.15 -0.95
C ALA A 35 15.37 -1.07 0.13
N GLU A 36 15.92 0.13 -0.14
CA GLU A 36 15.80 1.31 0.70
C GLU A 36 14.66 2.24 0.30
N GLU A 37 14.04 2.08 -0.88
CA GLU A 37 12.88 2.88 -1.28
C GLU A 37 11.63 2.45 -0.50
N ALA A 38 11.22 3.26 0.48
CA ALA A 38 10.05 2.94 1.32
C ALA A 38 8.76 2.69 0.54
N PRO A 39 8.44 3.45 -0.54
CA PRO A 39 7.24 3.20 -1.36
C PRO A 39 7.23 1.82 -2.01
N VAL A 40 8.38 1.38 -2.54
CA VAL A 40 8.55 0.05 -3.14
C VAL A 40 8.42 -1.04 -2.08
N CYS A 41 9.06 -0.84 -0.92
CA CYS A 41 8.93 -1.74 0.23
C CYS A 41 7.48 -1.87 0.69
N PHE A 42 6.72 -0.76 0.74
CA PHE A 42 5.32 -0.79 1.10
C PHE A 42 4.50 -1.66 0.14
N VAL A 43 4.63 -1.47 -1.18
CA VAL A 43 3.82 -2.20 -2.17
C VAL A 43 4.19 -3.68 -2.23
N VAL A 44 5.48 -4.03 -2.25
CA VAL A 44 5.95 -5.43 -2.17
C VAL A 44 5.50 -6.08 -0.87
N GLY A 45 5.54 -5.32 0.22
CA GLY A 45 5.09 -5.75 1.52
C GLY A 45 3.59 -5.98 1.63
N ALA A 46 2.79 -5.17 0.94
CA ALA A 46 1.34 -5.34 0.88
C ALA A 46 0.97 -6.69 0.23
N ALA A 47 1.71 -7.13 -0.79
CA ALA A 47 1.56 -8.47 -1.35
C ALA A 47 1.83 -9.57 -0.30
N GLY A 48 2.91 -9.41 0.47
CA GLY A 48 3.25 -10.35 1.55
C GLY A 48 2.23 -10.36 2.69
N LEU A 49 1.77 -9.18 3.13
CA LEU A 49 0.74 -9.07 4.16
C LEU A 49 -0.60 -9.64 3.68
N SER A 50 -0.98 -9.38 2.43
CA SER A 50 -2.15 -9.98 1.80
C SER A 50 -2.09 -11.51 1.82
N LEU A 51 -0.95 -12.09 1.45
CA LEU A 51 -0.74 -13.55 1.48
C LEU A 51 -0.79 -14.13 2.90
N LEU A 52 -0.21 -13.43 3.89
CA LEU A 52 -0.31 -13.84 5.30
C LEU A 52 -1.76 -13.80 5.78
N MET A 53 -2.49 -12.74 5.47
CA MET A 53 -3.90 -12.62 5.82
C MET A 53 -4.76 -13.65 5.10
N PHE A 54 -4.44 -13.98 3.83
CA PHE A 54 -5.08 -15.08 3.11
C PHE A 54 -4.90 -16.42 3.84
N ALA A 55 -3.67 -16.72 4.29
CA ALA A 55 -3.38 -17.95 5.04
C ALA A 55 -4.15 -17.97 6.37
N LEU A 56 -4.16 -16.86 7.12
CA LEU A 56 -4.92 -16.75 8.37
C LEU A 56 -6.43 -16.90 8.12
N CYS A 57 -6.98 -16.30 7.06
CA CYS A 57 -8.37 -16.46 6.68
C CYS A 57 -8.71 -17.90 6.33
N SER A 58 -7.83 -18.57 5.57
CA SER A 58 -8.02 -19.97 5.16
C SER A 58 -8.01 -20.93 6.35
N LEU A 59 -7.13 -20.66 7.34
CA LEU A 59 -7.02 -21.43 8.57
C LEU A 59 -8.05 -21.02 9.63
N ARG A 60 -8.86 -20.00 9.36
CA ARG A 60 -9.80 -19.37 10.30
C ARG A 60 -9.15 -18.90 11.61
N LEU A 61 -7.99 -18.24 11.48
CA LEU A 61 -7.19 -17.71 12.58
C LEU A 61 -7.24 -16.17 12.69
N VAL A 62 -8.22 -15.52 12.07
CA VAL A 62 -8.36 -14.04 12.12
C VAL A 62 -8.97 -13.62 13.45
N HIS A 63 -8.15 -13.68 14.50
CA HIS A 63 -8.49 -13.25 15.86
C HIS A 63 -7.54 -12.16 16.35
N MET A 64 -8.01 -11.33 17.28
CA MET A 64 -7.21 -10.24 17.85
C MET A 64 -5.82 -10.68 18.34
N PRO A 65 -5.69 -11.74 19.18
CA PRO A 65 -4.38 -12.15 19.68
C PRO A 65 -3.39 -12.53 18.59
N VAL A 66 -3.87 -13.20 17.52
CA VAL A 66 -3.04 -13.59 16.37
C VAL A 66 -2.56 -12.36 15.61
N LEU A 67 -3.46 -11.41 15.34
CA LEU A 67 -3.10 -10.17 14.64
C LEU A 67 -2.17 -9.27 15.47
N VAL A 68 -2.35 -9.22 16.79
CA VAL A 68 -1.43 -8.53 17.70
C VAL A 68 -0.06 -9.22 17.70
N GLY A 69 0.00 -10.55 17.72
CA GLY A 69 1.26 -11.30 17.61
C GLY A 69 1.99 -11.00 16.29
N LEU A 70 1.25 -10.97 15.17
CA LEU A 70 1.77 -10.58 13.87
C LEU A 70 2.31 -9.14 13.88
N ALA A 71 1.56 -8.20 14.44
CA ALA A 71 1.95 -6.80 14.62
C ALA A 71 3.25 -6.65 15.43
N CYS A 72 3.37 -7.37 16.54
CA CYS A 72 4.60 -7.39 17.35
C CYS A 72 5.80 -7.95 16.57
N GLY A 73 5.61 -9.07 15.85
CA GLY A 73 6.65 -9.67 15.01
C GLY A 73 7.15 -8.73 13.91
N VAL A 74 6.22 -8.00 13.29
CA VAL A 74 6.52 -6.93 12.33
C VAL A 74 7.39 -5.84 12.96
N LEU A 75 6.99 -5.30 14.12
CA LEU A 75 7.71 -4.19 14.78
C LEU A 75 9.15 -4.59 15.12
N VAL A 76 9.33 -5.80 15.61
CA VAL A 76 10.67 -6.37 15.90
C VAL A 76 11.49 -6.52 14.61
N THR A 77 10.89 -7.09 13.56
CA THR A 77 11.56 -7.27 12.26
C THR A 77 11.97 -5.92 11.68
N GLY A 78 11.06 -4.95 11.71
CA GLY A 78 11.30 -3.62 11.22
C GLY A 78 12.42 -2.87 11.94
N TRP A 79 12.45 -2.98 13.26
CA TRP A 79 13.55 -2.47 14.08
C TRP A 79 14.89 -3.09 13.65
N ARG A 80 14.95 -4.43 13.52
CA ARG A 80 16.16 -5.16 13.12
C ARG A 80 16.62 -4.82 11.71
N LEU A 81 15.69 -4.62 10.78
CA LEU A 81 16.02 -4.24 9.40
C LEU A 81 16.43 -2.78 9.27
N GLY A 82 16.20 -1.96 10.30
CA GLY A 82 16.70 -0.60 10.45
C GLY A 82 15.90 0.42 9.66
N TRP A 83 14.60 0.59 9.95
CA TRP A 83 13.68 1.54 9.26
C TRP A 83 14.25 2.95 9.06
N ARG A 84 15.21 3.38 9.89
CA ARG A 84 15.93 4.66 9.75
C ARG A 84 16.70 4.82 8.44
N ARG A 85 17.08 3.72 7.78
CA ARG A 85 17.78 3.76 6.49
C ARG A 85 16.81 3.85 5.30
N LEU A 86 15.50 3.76 5.53
CA LEU A 86 14.53 3.88 4.45
C LEU A 86 14.49 5.31 3.92
N ARG A 87 14.47 5.42 2.60
CA ARG A 87 14.37 6.66 1.85
C ARG A 87 12.90 6.94 1.63
N TRP A 88 12.38 7.83 2.46
CA TRP A 88 11.03 8.35 2.32
C TRP A 88 11.10 9.57 1.41
N TRP A 89 10.26 9.60 0.37
CA TRP A 89 10.04 10.82 -0.42
C TRP A 89 11.28 11.38 -1.13
N LEU A 90 12.28 10.53 -1.40
CA LEU A 90 13.51 10.98 -2.05
C LEU A 90 13.35 11.08 -3.57
N GLY A 91 12.91 12.26 -4.01
CA GLY A 91 12.75 12.58 -5.42
C GLY A 91 14.03 13.04 -6.14
N PRO A 92 13.92 13.32 -7.45
CA PRO A 92 15.00 13.85 -8.26
C PRO A 92 15.42 15.26 -7.82
N GLN A 93 16.64 15.67 -8.18
CA GLN A 93 17.10 17.04 -7.95
C GLN A 93 16.37 18.01 -8.87
N LEU A 94 15.75 19.04 -8.28
CA LEU A 94 15.00 20.08 -9.00
C LEU A 94 15.55 21.48 -8.68
N PRO A 95 15.37 22.45 -9.59
CA PRO A 95 15.53 23.86 -9.26
C PRO A 95 14.68 24.25 -8.04
N LYS A 96 15.24 25.08 -7.15
CA LYS A 96 14.58 25.56 -5.93
C LYS A 96 13.12 26.04 -6.12
N PRO A 97 12.78 26.88 -7.12
CA PRO A 97 11.40 27.34 -7.28
C PRO A 97 10.44 26.18 -7.54
N LEU A 98 10.79 25.28 -8.47
CA LEU A 98 9.95 24.12 -8.80
C LEU A 98 9.78 23.19 -7.59
N LYS A 99 10.84 22.97 -6.81
CA LYS A 99 10.78 22.19 -5.57
C LYS A 99 9.81 22.78 -4.56
N TRP A 100 9.81 24.11 -4.38
CA TRP A 100 8.86 24.78 -3.48
C TRP A 100 7.44 24.72 -3.98
N THR A 101 7.20 25.05 -5.26
CA THR A 101 5.85 25.02 -5.84
C THR A 101 5.24 23.63 -5.74
N THR A 102 5.97 22.60 -6.15
CA THR A 102 5.50 21.20 -6.09
C THR A 102 5.33 20.73 -4.64
N GLY A 103 6.20 21.15 -3.72
CA GLY A 103 6.06 20.87 -2.29
C GLY A 103 4.82 21.50 -1.66
N VAL A 104 4.51 22.76 -1.97
CA VAL A 104 3.32 23.45 -1.45
C VAL A 104 2.04 22.83 -2.00
N VAL A 105 1.98 22.59 -3.32
CA VAL A 105 0.83 21.93 -3.95
C VAL A 105 0.65 20.52 -3.38
N GLY A 106 1.73 19.74 -3.31
CA GLY A 106 1.71 18.40 -2.74
C GLY A 106 1.24 18.39 -1.29
N LEU A 107 1.70 19.33 -0.46
CA LEU A 107 1.26 19.44 0.94
C LEU A 107 -0.23 19.80 1.05
N ALA A 108 -0.70 20.76 0.25
CA ALA A 108 -2.10 21.17 0.27
C ALA A 108 -3.05 20.00 -0.06
N PHE A 109 -2.75 19.27 -1.14
CA PHE A 109 -3.51 18.07 -1.51
C PHE A 109 -3.34 16.94 -0.50
N CYS A 110 -2.15 16.73 0.07
CA CYS A 110 -1.94 15.72 1.10
C CYS A 110 -2.78 15.97 2.35
N LEU A 111 -2.89 17.24 2.80
CA LEU A 111 -3.71 17.60 3.95
C LEU A 111 -5.21 17.43 3.66
N LEU A 112 -5.64 17.79 2.45
CA LEU A 112 -7.00 17.54 1.98
C LEU A 112 -7.31 16.04 1.96
N TYR A 113 -6.43 15.23 1.38
CA TYR A 113 -6.66 13.80 1.24
C TYR A 113 -6.56 13.05 2.56
N LEU A 114 -5.66 13.48 3.45
CA LEU A 114 -5.57 12.96 4.80
C LEU A 114 -6.87 13.19 5.57
N SER A 115 -7.47 14.39 5.47
CA SER A 115 -8.72 14.69 6.17
C SER A 115 -9.89 13.89 5.61
N GLN A 116 -9.93 13.68 4.29
CA GLN A 116 -10.96 12.86 3.64
C GLN A 116 -10.84 11.37 4.02
N ALA A 117 -9.65 10.78 3.90
CA ALA A 117 -9.42 9.36 4.22
C ALA A 117 -9.60 9.05 5.72
N LEU A 118 -9.34 10.02 6.59
CA LEU A 118 -9.58 9.89 8.04
C LEU A 118 -11.07 10.00 8.40
N GLY A 119 -11.88 10.59 7.52
CA GLY A 119 -13.32 10.71 7.69
C GLY A 119 -14.04 9.35 7.68
N PRO A 120 -15.33 9.31 8.05
CA PRO A 120 -16.13 8.10 7.91
C PRO A 120 -16.18 7.64 6.46
N GLU A 121 -15.85 6.37 6.22
CA GLU A 121 -15.99 5.75 4.91
C GLU A 121 -17.47 5.52 4.59
N MET A 122 -18.00 6.27 3.62
CA MET A 122 -19.42 6.28 3.25
C MET A 122 -19.65 5.99 1.76
N SER A 123 -18.60 5.67 1.01
CA SER A 123 -18.75 5.40 -0.42
C SER A 123 -19.62 4.16 -0.65
N PRO A 124 -20.42 4.12 -1.74
CA PRO A 124 -21.29 2.99 -2.02
C PRO A 124 -20.52 1.67 -2.04
N ASP A 125 -19.45 1.60 -2.82
CA ASP A 125 -18.71 0.35 -3.05
C ASP A 125 -17.82 -0.02 -1.85
N GLY A 126 -17.20 0.99 -1.23
CA GLY A 126 -16.29 0.84 -0.11
C GLY A 126 -17.04 0.31 1.11
N SER A 127 -18.15 0.95 1.48
CA SER A 127 -18.97 0.54 2.62
C SER A 127 -19.76 -0.75 2.36
N THR A 128 -20.11 -1.05 1.10
CA THR A 128 -20.92 -2.23 0.77
C THR A 128 -20.08 -3.49 0.67
N TYR A 129 -19.23 -3.62 -0.34
CA TYR A 129 -18.59 -4.92 -0.64
C TYR A 129 -17.12 -4.96 -0.25
N HIS A 130 -16.34 -3.88 -0.44
CA HIS A 130 -14.94 -3.89 -0.02
C HIS A 130 -14.83 -4.08 1.50
N LEU A 131 -15.54 -3.27 2.28
CA LEU A 131 -15.50 -3.34 3.74
C LEU A 131 -16.59 -4.23 4.36
N GLY A 132 -17.71 -4.44 3.68
CA GLY A 132 -18.73 -5.38 4.16
C GLY A 132 -18.21 -6.82 4.19
N LEU A 133 -17.47 -7.24 3.16
CA LEU A 133 -16.84 -8.58 3.10
C LEU A 133 -15.67 -8.68 4.09
N VAL A 134 -14.81 -7.67 4.17
CA VAL A 134 -13.75 -7.59 5.19
C VAL A 134 -14.32 -7.69 6.60
N GLY A 135 -15.37 -6.93 6.91
CA GLY A 135 -16.03 -6.98 8.21
C GLY A 135 -16.65 -8.34 8.50
N ARG A 136 -17.10 -9.05 7.47
CA ARG A 136 -17.58 -10.43 7.59
C ARG A 136 -16.45 -11.41 7.90
N TYR A 137 -15.34 -11.37 7.16
CA TYR A 137 -14.17 -12.22 7.45
C TYR A 137 -13.61 -11.97 8.85
N TRP A 138 -13.63 -10.73 9.32
CA TRP A 138 -13.28 -10.39 10.69
C TRP A 138 -14.19 -11.08 11.72
N ARG A 139 -15.52 -11.00 11.54
CA ARG A 139 -16.49 -11.59 12.48
C ARG A 139 -16.50 -13.11 12.46
N GLU A 140 -16.28 -13.71 11.30
CA GLU A 140 -16.28 -15.17 11.10
C GLU A 140 -14.87 -15.78 11.27
N HIS A 141 -13.90 -14.96 11.66
CA HIS A 141 -12.50 -15.33 11.89
C HIS A 141 -11.75 -15.89 10.68
N GLY A 142 -12.26 -15.69 9.47
CA GLY A 142 -11.62 -16.09 8.23
C GLY A 142 -12.60 -16.24 7.07
N PHE A 143 -12.22 -17.04 6.08
CA PHE A 143 -13.06 -17.25 4.90
C PHE A 143 -14.28 -18.10 5.22
N THR A 144 -15.40 -17.67 4.66
CA THR A 144 -16.65 -18.41 4.61
C THR A 144 -17.19 -18.41 3.19
N ARG A 145 -18.02 -19.40 2.89
CA ARG A 145 -18.65 -19.53 1.59
C ARG A 145 -19.75 -18.49 1.46
N ILE A 146 -19.65 -17.61 0.45
CA ILE A 146 -20.62 -16.55 0.19
C ILE A 146 -21.18 -16.75 -1.23
N THR A 147 -22.42 -17.23 -1.31
CA THR A 147 -23.10 -17.52 -2.58
C THR A 147 -24.11 -16.43 -2.98
N THR A 148 -24.30 -15.41 -2.15
CA THR A 148 -25.32 -14.37 -2.32
C THR A 148 -24.77 -13.05 -2.85
N HIS A 149 -23.45 -12.92 -3.00
CA HIS A 149 -22.79 -11.70 -3.45
C HIS A 149 -21.71 -12.03 -4.49
N MET A 150 -21.87 -11.53 -5.71
CA MET A 150 -20.90 -11.75 -6.80
C MET A 150 -19.49 -11.25 -6.42
N TYR A 151 -19.40 -10.08 -5.78
CA TYR A 151 -18.13 -9.47 -5.35
C TYR A 151 -17.33 -10.34 -4.37
N ALA A 152 -17.97 -11.27 -3.66
CA ALA A 152 -17.28 -12.23 -2.78
C ALA A 152 -16.51 -13.32 -3.54
N ASN A 153 -16.68 -13.41 -4.86
CA ASN A 153 -16.01 -14.36 -5.73
C ASN A 153 -15.04 -13.65 -6.71
N LEU A 154 -14.79 -12.35 -6.49
CA LEU A 154 -13.79 -11.59 -7.23
C LEU A 154 -12.45 -11.57 -6.47
N SER A 155 -11.42 -11.02 -7.11
CA SER A 155 -10.13 -10.69 -6.51
C SER A 155 -10.30 -9.83 -5.25
N GLN A 156 -9.57 -10.18 -4.17
CA GLN A 156 -9.68 -9.54 -2.84
C GLN A 156 -8.32 -9.24 -2.19
N GLY A 157 -7.26 -9.18 -2.99
CA GLY A 157 -5.89 -9.07 -2.49
C GLY A 157 -5.66 -7.80 -1.67
N VAL A 158 -6.22 -6.67 -2.10
CA VAL A 158 -6.11 -5.38 -1.40
C VAL A 158 -6.98 -5.39 -0.14
N GLU A 159 -8.16 -5.98 -0.23
CA GLU A 159 -9.14 -6.13 0.85
C GLU A 159 -8.58 -6.97 2.00
N LEU A 160 -7.70 -7.94 1.73
CA LEU A 160 -6.99 -8.69 2.77
C LEU A 160 -5.97 -7.82 3.54
N VAL A 161 -5.39 -6.81 2.90
CA VAL A 161 -4.59 -5.79 3.59
C VAL A 161 -5.50 -4.88 4.43
N TYR A 162 -6.66 -4.51 3.89
CA TYR A 162 -7.68 -3.77 4.64
C TYR A 162 -8.20 -4.54 5.85
N LEU A 163 -8.32 -5.87 5.77
CA LEU A 163 -8.75 -6.69 6.90
C LEU A 163 -7.84 -6.54 8.12
N PHE A 164 -6.53 -6.45 7.88
CA PHE A 164 -5.57 -6.21 8.95
C PHE A 164 -5.79 -4.84 9.62
N ALA A 165 -5.94 -3.77 8.83
CA ALA A 165 -6.24 -2.44 9.36
C ALA A 165 -7.62 -2.36 10.04
N TYR A 166 -8.63 -2.97 9.43
CA TYR A 166 -10.01 -2.99 9.86
C TYR A 166 -10.18 -3.62 11.23
N ALA A 167 -9.38 -4.66 11.55
CA ALA A 167 -9.41 -5.30 12.86
C ALA A 167 -9.19 -4.29 14.00
N PHE A 168 -8.26 -3.34 13.83
CA PHE A 168 -7.88 -2.37 14.86
C PHE A 168 -8.62 -1.03 14.76
N GLY A 169 -8.85 -0.54 13.54
CA GLY A 169 -9.34 0.82 13.30
C GLY A 169 -10.56 0.92 12.39
N ARG A 170 -11.21 -0.21 12.07
CA ARG A 170 -12.45 -0.28 11.28
C ARG A 170 -12.32 0.40 9.90
N HIS A 171 -13.41 0.99 9.42
CA HIS A 171 -13.57 1.40 8.03
C HIS A 171 -12.57 2.47 7.59
N SER A 172 -12.44 3.56 8.35
CA SER A 172 -11.50 4.65 8.03
C SER A 172 -10.05 4.19 8.05
N ALA A 173 -9.68 3.18 8.85
CA ALA A 173 -8.32 2.64 8.80
C ALA A 173 -7.99 1.98 7.47
N ALA A 174 -8.97 1.34 6.82
CA ALA A 174 -8.80 0.78 5.48
C ALA A 174 -8.67 1.90 4.42
N ALA A 175 -9.49 2.94 4.48
CA ALA A 175 -9.36 4.12 3.61
C ALA A 175 -7.99 4.79 3.75
N MET A 176 -7.48 4.91 4.98
CA MET A 176 -6.13 5.41 5.26
C MET A 176 -5.02 4.51 4.69
N VAL A 177 -5.21 3.19 4.61
CA VAL A 177 -4.30 2.28 3.90
C VAL A 177 -4.37 2.53 2.39
N HIS A 178 -5.55 2.74 1.81
CA HIS A 178 -5.66 3.08 0.39
C HIS A 178 -4.96 4.42 0.07
N PHE A 179 -5.11 5.40 0.96
CA PHE A 179 -4.36 6.66 0.92
C PHE A 179 -2.84 6.43 0.97
N THR A 180 -2.37 5.39 1.66
CA THR A 180 -0.95 5.03 1.64
C THR A 180 -0.52 4.48 0.30
N PHE A 181 -1.37 3.73 -0.42
CA PHE A 181 -1.10 3.34 -1.80
C PHE A 181 -1.00 4.55 -2.72
N LEU A 182 -1.88 5.56 -2.57
CA LEU A 182 -1.78 6.82 -3.31
C LEU A 182 -0.41 7.49 -3.10
N LEU A 183 -0.04 7.65 -1.83
CA LEU A 183 1.25 8.18 -1.40
C LEU A 183 2.43 7.34 -1.93
N ALA A 184 2.31 6.02 -1.92
CA ALA A 184 3.33 5.11 -2.43
C ALA A 184 3.48 5.19 -3.95
N THR A 185 2.39 5.36 -4.71
CA THR A 185 2.45 5.57 -6.16
C THR A 185 3.26 6.83 -6.47
N VAL A 186 2.93 7.95 -5.83
CA VAL A 186 3.67 9.22 -5.98
C VAL A 186 5.13 9.05 -5.60
N GLY A 187 5.41 8.45 -4.44
CA GLY A 187 6.78 8.20 -3.98
C GLY A 187 7.57 7.31 -4.95
N THR A 188 6.94 6.31 -5.54
CA THR A 188 7.57 5.40 -6.52
C THR A 188 7.84 6.12 -7.84
N MET A 189 6.93 6.97 -8.33
CA MET A 189 7.16 7.79 -9.53
C MET A 189 8.39 8.69 -9.36
N LEU A 190 8.56 9.30 -8.19
CA LEU A 190 9.72 10.11 -7.86
C LEU A 190 11.02 9.28 -7.79
N ALA A 191 10.96 8.10 -7.17
CA ALA A 191 12.09 7.17 -7.10
C ALA A 191 12.51 6.68 -8.50
N TYR A 192 11.54 6.32 -9.34
CA TYR A 192 11.72 5.95 -10.74
C TYR A 192 12.41 7.08 -11.51
N GLY A 193 11.88 8.31 -11.41
CA GLY A 193 12.45 9.48 -12.07
C GLY A 193 13.88 9.77 -11.65
N ARG A 194 14.19 9.62 -10.36
CA ARG A 194 15.56 9.78 -9.86
C ARG A 194 16.50 8.72 -10.41
N ARG A 195 16.07 7.46 -10.46
CA ARG A 195 16.92 6.34 -10.89
C ARG A 195 17.23 6.40 -12.39
N PHE A 196 16.25 6.72 -13.22
CA PHE A 196 16.40 6.75 -14.67
C PHE A 196 16.70 8.14 -15.25
N GLY A 197 16.97 9.13 -14.41
CA GLY A 197 17.33 10.48 -14.87
C GLY A 197 16.18 11.30 -15.46
N LEU A 198 14.93 10.93 -15.18
CA LEU A 198 13.71 11.55 -15.72
C LEU A 198 13.10 12.58 -14.76
N GLY A 199 13.93 13.36 -14.08
CA GLY A 199 13.55 14.12 -12.89
C GLY A 199 12.33 15.03 -13.04
N PRO A 200 12.37 16.06 -13.90
CA PRO A 200 11.25 16.97 -14.12
C PRO A 200 9.98 16.26 -14.62
N VAL A 201 10.14 15.26 -15.50
CA VAL A 201 9.02 14.49 -16.09
C VAL A 201 8.31 13.66 -15.02
N ALA A 202 9.08 12.99 -14.16
CA ALA A 202 8.53 12.20 -13.07
C ALA A 202 7.80 13.07 -12.04
N VAL A 203 8.31 14.27 -11.74
CA VAL A 203 7.64 15.20 -10.82
C VAL A 203 6.36 15.75 -11.43
N ALA A 204 6.37 16.12 -12.71
CA ALA A 204 5.17 16.56 -13.42
C ALA A 204 4.11 15.45 -13.43
N GLY A 205 4.48 14.23 -13.81
CA GLY A 205 3.59 13.07 -13.79
C GLY A 205 3.04 12.77 -12.40
N ALA A 206 3.89 12.82 -11.36
CA ALA A 206 3.48 12.58 -9.99
C ALA A 206 2.48 13.62 -9.48
N ILE A 207 2.69 14.90 -9.79
CA ILE A 207 1.75 15.98 -9.43
C ILE A 207 0.45 15.86 -10.22
N LEU A 208 0.50 15.59 -11.52
CA LEU A 208 -0.71 15.40 -12.34
C LEU A 208 -1.54 14.21 -11.86
N PHE A 209 -0.90 13.09 -11.52
CA PHE A 209 -1.57 11.94 -10.95
C PHE A 209 -2.18 12.27 -9.58
N PHE A 210 -1.39 12.86 -8.68
CA PHE A 210 -1.81 13.15 -7.31
C PHE A 210 -2.91 14.20 -7.23
N ALA A 211 -2.83 15.28 -8.02
CA ALA A 211 -3.80 16.38 -8.02
C ALA A 211 -5.02 16.11 -8.92
N SER A 212 -5.05 14.98 -9.63
CA SER A 212 -6.23 14.56 -10.41
C SER A 212 -7.42 14.33 -9.48
N PRO A 213 -8.58 14.97 -9.71
CA PRO A 213 -9.76 14.79 -8.86
C PRO A 213 -10.21 13.33 -8.73
N VAL A 214 -10.11 12.56 -9.81
CA VAL A 214 -10.49 11.14 -9.82
C VAL A 214 -9.55 10.33 -8.91
N THR A 215 -8.24 10.55 -9.04
CA THR A 215 -7.24 9.88 -8.20
C THR A 215 -7.39 10.27 -6.72
N GLY A 216 -7.65 11.54 -6.45
CA GLY A 216 -7.86 12.03 -5.08
C GLY A 216 -9.10 11.44 -4.42
N MET A 217 -10.21 11.34 -5.15
CA MET A 217 -11.44 10.71 -4.67
C MET A 217 -11.23 9.21 -4.43
N ASP A 218 -10.67 8.51 -5.41
CA ASP A 218 -10.45 7.06 -5.33
C ASP A 218 -9.46 6.69 -4.22
N GLY A 219 -8.29 7.33 -4.22
CA GLY A 219 -7.21 7.05 -3.28
C GLY A 219 -7.48 7.52 -1.84
N THR A 220 -8.61 8.18 -1.58
CA THR A 220 -9.06 8.51 -0.21
C THR A 220 -10.28 7.71 0.24
N THR A 221 -10.75 6.81 -0.62
CA THR A 221 -11.89 5.93 -0.39
C THR A 221 -11.38 4.50 -0.25
N ALA A 222 -12.03 3.62 0.52
CA ALA A 222 -11.65 2.21 0.66
C ALA A 222 -11.98 1.33 -0.57
N TYR A 223 -11.58 1.78 -1.77
CA TYR A 223 -11.63 1.05 -3.04
C TYR A 223 -10.33 0.26 -3.26
N ASN A 224 -10.06 -0.20 -4.49
CA ASN A 224 -8.82 -0.91 -4.82
C ASN A 224 -8.07 -0.38 -6.06
N ASP A 225 -8.62 0.59 -6.80
CA ASP A 225 -8.07 1.04 -8.08
C ASP A 225 -6.71 1.74 -7.94
N VAL A 226 -6.56 2.71 -7.03
CA VAL A 226 -5.26 3.35 -6.78
C VAL A 226 -4.24 2.36 -6.21
N ALA A 227 -4.66 1.37 -5.42
CA ALA A 227 -3.79 0.27 -4.99
C ALA A 227 -3.30 -0.56 -6.18
N VAL A 228 -4.17 -0.91 -7.14
CA VAL A 228 -3.78 -1.59 -8.39
C VAL A 228 -2.81 -0.74 -9.19
N ALA A 229 -3.06 0.57 -9.32
CA ALA A 229 -2.14 1.49 -10.00
C ALA A 229 -0.74 1.49 -9.32
N ALA A 230 -0.69 1.50 -7.99
CA ALA A 230 0.56 1.40 -7.23
C ALA A 230 1.29 0.08 -7.51
N ILE A 231 0.56 -1.05 -7.47
CA ILE A 231 1.09 -2.39 -7.72
C ILE A 231 1.70 -2.47 -9.12
N LEU A 232 0.95 -2.05 -10.14
CA LEU A 232 1.39 -2.08 -11.54
C LEU A 232 2.58 -1.14 -11.78
N PHE A 233 2.60 0.05 -11.17
CA PHE A 233 3.72 0.97 -11.34
C PHE A 233 4.99 0.47 -10.67
N VAL A 234 4.91 -0.13 -9.48
CA VAL A 234 6.07 -0.76 -8.83
C VAL A 234 6.53 -2.00 -9.61
N LEU A 235 5.60 -2.81 -10.12
CA LEU A 235 5.94 -3.93 -11.01
C LEU A 235 6.70 -3.44 -12.24
N PHE A 236 6.19 -2.42 -12.93
CA PHE A 236 6.85 -1.79 -14.07
C PHE A 236 8.25 -1.28 -13.70
N TYR A 237 8.38 -0.58 -12.57
CA TYR A 237 9.65 -0.10 -12.08
C TYR A 237 10.66 -1.25 -11.87
N LEU A 238 10.26 -2.33 -11.20
CA LEU A 238 11.14 -3.47 -10.97
C LEU A 238 11.53 -4.19 -12.27
N VAL A 239 10.63 -4.27 -13.26
CA VAL A 239 10.94 -4.82 -14.58
C VAL A 239 11.97 -3.96 -15.32
N GLU A 240 11.81 -2.63 -15.33
CA GLU A 240 12.79 -1.74 -15.96
C GLU A 240 14.14 -1.76 -15.24
N ALA A 241 14.14 -1.89 -13.90
CA ALA A 241 15.36 -2.09 -13.13
C ALA A 241 16.03 -3.43 -13.48
N TRP A 242 15.25 -4.51 -13.60
CA TRP A 242 15.74 -5.82 -14.02
C TRP A 242 16.34 -5.78 -15.42
N ARG A 243 15.70 -5.12 -16.39
CA ARG A 243 16.23 -4.95 -17.75
C ARG A 243 17.56 -4.20 -17.78
N SER A 244 17.73 -3.24 -16.87
CA SER A 244 18.94 -2.42 -16.78
C SER A 244 20.10 -3.13 -16.09
N GLU A 245 19.82 -3.97 -15.08
CA GLU A 245 20.84 -4.63 -14.26
C GLU A 245 21.09 -6.10 -14.62
N ALA A 246 20.19 -6.74 -15.38
CA ALA A 246 20.18 -8.17 -15.68
C ALA A 246 20.25 -9.09 -14.43
N SER A 247 19.82 -8.61 -13.26
CA SER A 247 19.88 -9.37 -12.00
C SER A 247 18.69 -10.33 -11.86
N GLY A 248 18.92 -11.64 -11.99
CA GLY A 248 17.87 -12.66 -11.82
C GLY A 248 17.14 -12.61 -10.47
N LYS A 249 17.74 -12.01 -9.43
CA LYS A 249 17.10 -11.84 -8.12
C LYS A 249 15.86 -10.96 -8.18
N LEU A 250 15.87 -9.93 -9.03
CA LEU A 250 14.74 -8.99 -9.19
C LEU A 250 13.49 -9.68 -9.75
N LEU A 251 13.61 -10.84 -10.39
CA LEU A 251 12.47 -11.62 -10.87
C LEU A 251 11.57 -12.13 -9.75
N VAL A 252 12.10 -12.30 -8.53
CA VAL A 252 11.30 -12.74 -7.37
C VAL A 252 10.25 -11.68 -6.99
N PRO A 253 10.60 -10.42 -6.67
CA PRO A 253 9.60 -9.41 -6.36
C PRO A 253 8.74 -9.03 -7.57
N VAL A 254 9.23 -9.16 -8.81
CA VAL A 254 8.40 -9.04 -10.03
C VAL A 254 7.31 -10.10 -10.06
N GLY A 255 7.64 -11.38 -9.85
CA GLY A 255 6.65 -12.47 -9.82
C GLY A 255 5.64 -12.32 -8.69
N ILE A 256 6.10 -11.91 -7.50
CA ILE A 256 5.22 -11.62 -6.35
C ILE A 256 4.20 -10.53 -6.71
N LEU A 257 4.65 -9.40 -7.29
CA LEU A 257 3.76 -8.30 -7.64
C LEU A 257 2.85 -8.63 -8.82
N ALA A 258 3.30 -9.42 -9.79
CA ALA A 258 2.46 -9.89 -10.89
C ALA A 258 1.29 -10.76 -10.37
N GLY A 259 1.59 -11.70 -9.48
CA GLY A 259 0.55 -12.50 -8.82
C GLY A 259 -0.37 -11.64 -7.94
N TYR A 260 0.20 -10.66 -7.23
CA TYR A 260 -0.59 -9.76 -6.39
C TYR A 260 -1.48 -8.82 -7.20
N ALA A 261 -1.06 -8.38 -8.39
CA ALA A 261 -1.89 -7.59 -9.29
C ALA A 261 -3.16 -8.36 -9.68
N TYR A 262 -3.01 -9.63 -10.08
CA TYR A 262 -4.13 -10.52 -10.38
C TYR A 262 -5.04 -10.76 -9.15
N ALA A 263 -4.41 -10.96 -7.99
CA ALA A 263 -5.13 -11.11 -6.73
C ALA A 263 -5.84 -9.83 -6.28
N ALA A 264 -5.38 -8.64 -6.70
CA ALA A 264 -5.97 -7.36 -6.37
C ALA A 264 -7.18 -7.03 -7.25
N LYS A 265 -7.08 -7.25 -8.57
CA LYS A 265 -8.17 -7.01 -9.52
C LYS A 265 -7.96 -7.86 -10.77
N TYR A 266 -9.03 -8.43 -11.34
CA TYR A 266 -8.94 -9.03 -12.67
C TYR A 266 -8.67 -7.92 -13.69
N THR A 267 -7.45 -7.90 -14.23
CA THR A 267 -6.99 -7.00 -15.30
C THR A 267 -6.49 -7.81 -16.48
#